data_AF-A0A5K1D7G9-F1
#
_entry.id   AF-A0A5K1D7G9-F1
#
_cell.length_a   1.000
_cell.length_b   1.000
_cell.length_c   1.000
_cell.angle_alpha   90.00
_cell.angle_beta   90.00
_cell.angle_gamma   90.00
#
_symmetry.space_group_name_H-M   'P 1'
#
loop_
_entity.id
_entity.type
_entity.pdbx_description
1 polymer ?
#
loop_
_entity_poly.entity_id
_entity_poly.type
_entity_poly.pdbx_seq_one_letter_code
_entity_poly.pdbx_strand_id
1 'polypeptide(L)'
;FASEQRTMSAEVIQKAFAATEEGFTSLVTKQWDLKPQIAAVGSCCLVGVICAGTLYVANVGDSRAVLAKSVKYTKEVFAVQLSAEHNAGIESVRQELRSLHPDDPQIVVLKHRVWRVKGLIQ
;
A
#
# COMPACT_ATOMS: atom_id res chain seq x y z
N PHE A 1 16.63 -7.40 -8.53
CA PHE A 1 15.51 -7.28 -9.49
C PHE A 1 15.76 -6.32 -10.65
N ALA A 2 15.81 -5.00 -10.45
CA ALA A 2 16.02 -4.04 -11.56
C ALA A 2 17.33 -4.27 -12.33
N SER A 3 18.41 -4.57 -11.59
CA SER A 3 19.72 -4.92 -12.14
C SER A 3 19.70 -6.23 -12.94
N GLU A 4 19.01 -7.26 -12.42
CA GLU A 4 18.84 -8.55 -13.08
C GLU A 4 18.05 -8.41 -14.39
N GLN A 5 16.96 -7.64 -14.38
CA GLN A 5 16.10 -7.40 -15.55
C GLN A 5 16.64 -6.30 -16.47
N ARG A 6 17.68 -5.57 -16.05
CA ARG A 6 18.26 -4.39 -16.72
C ARG A 6 17.24 -3.30 -17.10
N THR A 7 16.09 -3.28 -16.44
CA THR A 7 15.02 -2.31 -16.68
C THR A 7 14.21 -2.10 -15.41
N MET A 8 13.55 -0.95 -15.32
CA MET A 8 12.48 -0.72 -14.36
C MET A 8 11.13 -1.13 -14.97
N SER A 9 10.30 -1.78 -14.15
CA SER A 9 8.94 -2.19 -14.53
C SER A 9 8.07 -2.30 -13.27
N ALA A 10 6.75 -2.41 -13.47
CA ALA A 10 5.82 -2.71 -12.37
C ALA A 10 6.16 -4.05 -11.70
N GLU A 11 6.57 -5.05 -12.47
CA GLU A 11 6.96 -6.37 -11.97
C GLU A 11 8.20 -6.30 -11.05
N VAL A 12 9.20 -5.49 -11.41
CA VAL A 12 10.38 -5.26 -10.55
C VAL A 12 9.96 -4.71 -9.20
N ILE A 13 9.04 -3.74 -9.19
CA ILE A 13 8.56 -3.11 -7.96
C ILE A 13 7.73 -4.11 -7.15
N GLN A 14 6.83 -4.89 -7.79
CA GLN A 14 6.06 -5.94 -7.13
C GLN A 14 6.97 -6.99 -6.48
N LYS A 15 8.01 -7.45 -7.18
CA LYS A 15 9.02 -8.37 -6.64
C LYS A 15 9.76 -7.78 -5.44
N ALA A 16 10.09 -6.49 -5.48
CA ALA A 16 10.73 -5.80 -4.36
C ALA A 16 9.81 -5.74 -3.12
N PHE A 17 8.53 -5.42 -3.30
CA PHE A 17 7.54 -5.43 -2.22
C PHE A 17 7.35 -6.83 -1.65
N ALA A 18 7.16 -7.84 -2.50
CA ALA A 18 7.00 -9.23 -2.08
C ALA A 18 8.21 -9.74 -1.28
N ALA A 19 9.43 -9.49 -1.76
CA ALA A 19 10.64 -9.88 -1.05
C ALA A 19 10.82 -9.15 0.29
N THR A 20 10.37 -7.88 0.38
CA THR A 20 10.39 -7.13 1.64
C THR A 20 9.42 -7.74 2.66
N GLU A 21 8.20 -8.08 2.23
CA GLU A 21 7.19 -8.71 3.08
C GLU A 21 7.62 -10.12 3.54
N GLU A 22 8.19 -10.92 2.63
CA GLU A 22 8.76 -12.23 2.95
C GLU A 22 9.89 -12.13 3.98
N GLY A 23 10.78 -11.14 3.81
CA GLY A 23 11.86 -10.86 4.76
C GLY A 23 11.33 -10.48 6.15
N PHE A 24 10.32 -9.61 6.21
CA PHE A 24 9.68 -9.24 7.47
C PHE A 24 8.97 -10.42 8.12
N THR A 25 8.22 -11.21 7.35
CA THR A 25 7.54 -12.42 7.84
C THR A 25 8.55 -13.41 8.41
N SER A 26 9.67 -13.66 7.72
CA SER A 26 10.74 -14.54 8.23
C SER A 26 11.33 -14.02 9.55
N LEU A 27 11.51 -12.70 9.67
CA LEU A 27 11.98 -12.08 10.91
C LEU A 27 10.98 -12.27 12.05
N VAL A 28 9.69 -12.04 11.81
CA VAL A 28 8.61 -12.25 12.79
C VAL A 28 8.62 -13.70 13.28
N THR A 29 8.65 -14.67 12.36
CA THR A 29 8.67 -16.10 12.70
C THR A 29 9.88 -16.46 13.56
N LYS A 30 11.09 -16.01 13.19
CA LYS A 30 12.32 -16.29 13.94
C LYS A 30 12.37 -15.64 15.31
N GLN A 31 11.65 -14.53 15.50
CA GLN A 31 11.64 -13.76 16.74
C GLN A 31 10.41 -14.02 17.60
N TRP A 32 9.51 -14.93 17.20
CA TRP A 32 8.22 -15.13 17.85
C TRP A 32 8.32 -15.36 19.37
N ASP A 33 9.19 -16.27 19.80
CA ASP A 33 9.32 -16.61 21.22
C ASP A 33 9.98 -15.50 22.06
N LEU A 34 10.79 -14.65 21.42
CA LEU A 34 11.56 -13.60 22.10
C LEU A 34 10.88 -12.24 22.06
N LYS A 35 10.19 -11.92 20.96
CA LYS A 35 9.64 -10.61 20.63
C LYS A 35 8.34 -10.76 19.82
N PRO A 36 7.28 -11.38 20.36
CA PRO A 36 6.02 -11.61 19.64
C PRO A 36 5.33 -10.30 19.23
N GLN A 37 5.61 -9.19 19.90
CA GLN A 37 5.04 -7.87 19.58
C GLN A 37 5.39 -7.38 18.17
N ILE A 38 6.43 -7.91 17.53
CA ILE A 38 6.78 -7.55 16.14
C ILE A 38 5.66 -7.98 15.19
N ALA A 39 4.91 -9.04 15.50
CA ALA A 39 3.76 -9.46 14.69
C ALA A 39 2.59 -8.46 14.71
N ALA A 40 2.57 -7.52 15.67
CA ALA A 40 1.52 -6.52 15.82
C ALA A 40 1.88 -5.17 15.18
N VAL A 41 3.05 -5.04 14.56
CA VAL A 41 3.45 -3.81 13.86
C VAL A 41 3.33 -3.99 12.35
N GLY A 42 3.09 -2.88 11.66
CA GLY A 42 3.06 -2.81 10.22
C GLY A 42 3.33 -1.36 9.77
N SER A 43 3.48 -1.17 8.47
CA SER A 43 3.69 0.15 7.90
C SER A 43 3.02 0.25 6.53
N CYS A 44 2.51 1.43 6.21
CA CYS A 44 2.17 1.75 4.82
C CYS A 44 3.46 1.97 4.03
N CYS A 45 3.45 1.61 2.76
CA CYS A 45 4.61 1.79 1.89
C CYS A 45 4.17 2.44 0.56
N LEU A 46 4.63 3.67 0.34
CA LEU A 46 4.47 4.40 -0.90
C LEU A 46 5.83 4.62 -1.53
N VAL A 47 6.00 4.15 -2.76
CA VAL A 47 7.26 4.24 -3.51
C VAL A 47 7.04 4.99 -4.80
N GLY A 48 7.92 5.96 -5.06
CA GLY A 48 8.05 6.64 -6.35
C GLY A 48 9.43 6.36 -6.95
N VAL A 49 9.46 5.86 -8.19
CA VAL A 49 10.71 5.62 -8.93
C VAL A 49 10.69 6.39 -10.24
N ILE A 50 11.73 7.18 -10.50
CA ILE A 50 11.91 7.86 -11.79
C ILE A 50 13.03 7.14 -12.54
N CYS A 51 12.72 6.58 -13.71
CA CYS A 51 13.68 5.89 -14.55
C CYS A 51 13.40 6.20 -16.02
N ALA A 52 14.44 6.62 -16.75
CA ALA A 52 14.36 6.93 -18.19
C ALA A 52 13.17 7.86 -18.56
N GLY A 53 12.91 8.87 -17.74
CA GLY A 53 11.81 9.83 -17.95
C GLY A 53 10.40 9.31 -17.58
N THR A 54 10.29 8.07 -17.09
CA THR A 54 9.05 7.47 -16.62
C THR A 54 8.98 7.48 -15.10
N LEU A 55 7.85 7.91 -14.54
CA LEU A 55 7.55 7.84 -13.11
C LEU A 55 6.69 6.60 -12.83
N TYR A 56 7.17 5.72 -11.97
CA TYR A 56 6.43 4.58 -11.42
C TYR A 56 6.01 4.91 -9.99
N VAL A 57 4.75 4.64 -9.66
CA VAL A 57 4.21 4.79 -8.30
C VAL A 57 3.60 3.46 -7.87
N ALA A 58 3.97 2.98 -6.69
CA ALA A 58 3.39 1.80 -6.05
C ALA A 58 3.00 2.14 -4.61
N ASN A 59 1.80 1.73 -4.21
CA ASN A 59 1.24 2.04 -2.89
C ASN A 59 0.64 0.80 -2.24
N VAL A 60 1.00 0.57 -0.98
CA VAL A 60 0.39 -0.42 -0.09
C VAL A 60 -0.01 0.29 1.19
N GLY A 61 -1.32 0.38 1.44
CA GLY A 61 -1.90 1.15 2.54
C GLY A 61 -2.58 2.45 2.08
N ASP A 62 -2.71 3.41 3.00
CA ASP A 62 -3.51 4.63 2.83
C ASP A 62 -2.69 5.90 2.62
N SER A 63 -1.39 5.76 2.33
CA SER A 63 -0.56 6.86 1.83
C SER A 63 -0.99 7.29 0.42
N ARG A 64 -0.63 8.53 0.02
CA ARG A 64 -1.04 9.11 -1.27
C ARG A 64 0.09 9.84 -1.98
N ALA A 65 0.28 9.53 -3.27
CA ALA A 65 1.10 10.32 -4.18
C ALA A 65 0.23 11.31 -4.97
N VAL A 66 0.65 12.58 -5.02
CA VAL A 66 -0.02 13.63 -5.79
C VAL A 66 1.02 14.38 -6.62
N LEU A 67 0.77 14.49 -7.92
CA LEU A 67 1.60 15.23 -8.86
C LEU A 67 1.02 16.63 -9.08
N ALA A 68 1.84 17.65 -8.87
CA ALA A 68 1.54 19.01 -9.28
C ALA A 68 1.84 19.17 -10.78
N LYS A 69 0.80 19.37 -11.59
CA LYS A 69 0.92 19.63 -13.04
C LYS A 69 0.75 21.12 -13.31
N SER A 70 1.85 21.77 -13.71
CA SER A 70 1.83 23.20 -14.09
C SER A 70 1.55 23.39 -15.57
N VAL A 71 0.65 24.31 -15.91
CA VAL A 71 0.38 24.76 -17.29
C VAL A 71 1.16 26.04 -17.56
N LYS A 72 2.19 25.94 -18.42
CA LYS A 72 3.18 27.01 -18.64
C LYS A 72 2.58 28.37 -19.03
N TYR A 73 1.48 28.37 -19.79
CA TYR A 73 0.88 29.60 -20.32
C TYR A 73 -0.09 30.28 -19.36
N THR A 74 -0.83 29.51 -18.55
CA THR A 74 -1.83 30.04 -17.62
C THR A 74 -1.29 30.22 -16.21
N LYS A 75 -0.11 29.66 -15.90
CA LYS A 75 0.47 29.55 -14.54
C LYS A 75 -0.41 28.76 -13.57
N GLU A 76 -1.43 28.07 -14.06
CA GLU A 76 -2.27 27.20 -13.25
C GLU A 76 -1.50 25.94 -12.83
N VAL A 77 -1.84 25.43 -11.65
CA VAL A 77 -1.29 24.19 -11.10
C VAL A 77 -2.45 23.28 -10.71
N PHE A 78 -2.46 22.08 -11.27
CA PHE A 78 -3.45 21.05 -10.98
C PHE A 78 -2.85 19.96 -10.12
N ALA A 79 -3.59 19.50 -9.11
CA ALA A 79 -3.23 18.33 -8.32
C ALA A 79 -3.78 17.07 -9.01
N VAL A 80 -2.90 16.15 -9.39
CA VAL A 80 -3.26 14.87 -10.01
C VAL A 80 -2.87 13.75 -9.06
N GLN A 81 -3.83 13.05 -8.49
CA GLN A 81 -3.57 11.87 -7.66
C GLN A 81 -3.01 10.74 -8.52
N LEU A 82 -1.90 10.15 -8.09
CA LEU A 82 -1.19 9.09 -8.82
C LEU A 82 -1.35 7.69 -8.20
N SER A 83 -1.91 7.59 -6.99
CA SER A 83 -2.07 6.32 -6.28
C SER A 83 -3.51 6.11 -5.81
N ALA A 84 -4.01 4.89 -5.90
CA ALA A 84 -5.18 4.46 -5.14
C ALA A 84 -4.79 4.29 -3.66
N GLU A 85 -5.74 4.53 -2.75
CA GLU A 85 -5.56 4.33 -1.30
C GLU A 85 -6.32 3.08 -0.85
N HIS A 86 -5.74 2.33 0.07
CA HIS A 86 -6.33 1.11 0.62
C HIS A 86 -6.77 1.38 2.06
N ASN A 87 -7.94 2.02 2.19
CA ASN A 87 -8.50 2.42 3.49
C ASN A 87 -9.96 1.97 3.59
N ALA A 88 -10.35 1.37 4.72
CA ALA A 88 -11.72 0.87 4.95
C ALA A 88 -12.79 1.98 4.97
N GLY A 89 -12.41 3.26 5.05
CA GLY A 89 -13.27 4.41 4.85
C GLY A 89 -13.82 4.52 3.41
N ILE A 90 -13.17 3.88 2.44
CA ILE A 90 -13.57 3.86 1.03
C ILE A 90 -14.51 2.68 0.76
N GLU A 91 -15.66 2.91 0.13
CA GLU A 91 -16.68 1.87 -0.09
C GLU A 91 -16.19 0.74 -0.99
N SER A 92 -15.45 1.04 -2.07
CA SER A 92 -14.92 -0.01 -2.96
C SER A 92 -13.99 -0.97 -2.23
N VAL A 93 -13.13 -0.46 -1.34
CA VAL A 93 -12.24 -1.28 -0.49
C VAL A 93 -13.06 -2.15 0.46
N ARG A 94 -14.17 -1.62 1.02
CA ARG A 94 -15.08 -2.42 1.87
C ARG A 94 -15.73 -3.57 1.09
N GLN A 95 -16.15 -3.32 -0.15
CA GLN A 95 -16.77 -4.33 -0.99
C GLN A 95 -15.76 -5.41 -1.41
N GLU A 96 -14.54 -5.01 -1.77
CA GLU A 96 -13.45 -5.95 -2.04
C GLU A 96 -13.16 -6.84 -0.83
N LEU A 97 -13.01 -6.25 0.38
CA LEU A 97 -12.77 -7.00 1.61
C LEU A 97 -13.88 -8.03 1.90
N ARG A 98 -15.15 -7.66 1.70
CA ARG A 98 -16.28 -8.59 1.86
C ARG A 98 -16.24 -9.72 0.81
N SER A 99 -15.93 -9.38 -0.44
CA SER A 99 -15.85 -10.38 -1.52
C SER A 99 -14.75 -11.39 -1.29
N LEU A 100 -13.62 -10.98 -0.71
CA LEU A 100 -12.49 -11.85 -0.41
C LEU A 100 -12.71 -12.69 0.86
N HIS A 101 -13.65 -12.32 1.72
CA HIS A 101 -13.91 -12.98 3.00
C HIS A 101 -15.41 -13.31 3.16
N PRO A 102 -15.98 -14.20 2.31
CA PRO A 102 -17.42 -14.49 2.32
C PRO A 102 -17.90 -15.10 3.64
N ASP A 103 -17.02 -15.79 4.37
CA ASP A 103 -17.34 -16.45 5.64
C ASP A 103 -17.14 -15.56 6.87
N ASP A 104 -16.63 -14.33 6.71
CA ASP A 104 -16.49 -13.36 7.81
C ASP A 104 -17.38 -12.12 7.58
N PRO A 105 -18.67 -12.16 8.00
CA PRO A 105 -19.57 -11.03 7.82
C PRO A 105 -19.14 -9.79 8.60
N GLN A 106 -18.18 -9.92 9.53
CA GLN A 106 -17.64 -8.84 10.33
C GLN A 106 -16.25 -8.39 9.87
N ILE A 107 -15.77 -8.78 8.68
CA ILE A 107 -14.45 -8.37 8.17
C ILE A 107 -14.25 -6.84 8.18
N VAL A 108 -15.33 -6.09 7.93
CA VAL A 108 -15.37 -4.62 8.05
C VAL A 108 -16.43 -4.20 9.06
N VAL A 109 -16.05 -3.37 10.03
CA VAL A 109 -16.92 -2.91 11.12
C VAL A 109 -16.89 -1.40 11.26
N LEU A 110 -18.04 -0.80 11.58
CA LEU A 110 -18.14 0.60 11.94
C LEU A 110 -17.95 0.75 13.45
N LYS A 111 -16.84 1.36 13.87
CA LYS A 111 -16.54 1.64 15.29
C LYS A 111 -16.26 3.12 15.48
N HIS A 112 -16.93 3.74 16.45
CA HIS A 112 -16.78 5.19 16.71
C HIS A 112 -16.90 6.07 15.46
N ARG A 113 -17.86 5.75 14.57
CA ARG A 113 -18.11 6.42 13.28
C ARG A 113 -16.98 6.28 12.24
N VAL A 114 -16.02 5.39 12.44
CA VAL A 114 -14.94 5.08 11.49
C VAL A 114 -15.02 3.61 11.09
N TRP A 115 -14.88 3.35 9.79
CA TRP A 115 -14.80 1.98 9.26
C TRP A 115 -13.42 1.38 9.53
N ARG A 116 -13.39 0.15 10.04
CA ARG A 116 -12.17 -0.57 10.42
C ARG A 116 -12.21 -1.99 9.87
N VAL A 117 -11.04 -2.54 9.57
CA VAL A 117 -10.89 -3.97 9.29
C VAL A 117 -10.79 -4.71 10.63
N LYS A 118 -11.52 -5.81 10.78
CA LYS A 118 -11.47 -6.66 11.98
C LYS A 118 -10.05 -7.18 12.19
N GLY A 119 -9.58 -7.14 13.44
CA GLY A 119 -8.24 -7.61 13.81
C GLY A 119 -7.11 -6.61 13.60
N LEU A 120 -7.30 -5.53 12.83
CA LEU A 120 -6.33 -4.44 12.76
C LEU A 120 -6.52 -3.46 13.92
N ILE A 121 -5.45 -3.26 14.69
CA ILE A 121 -5.38 -2.21 15.72
C ILE A 121 -4.88 -0.95 15.00
N GLN A 122 -5.78 0.00 14.76
CA GLN A 122 -5.47 1.36 14.28
C GLN A 122 -6.13 2.39 15.17
#